data_AF-A0A3C0NFV2-F1
#
_entry.id   AF-A0A3C0NFV2-F1
#
_cell.length_a   1.000
_cell.length_b   1.000
_cell.length_c   1.000
_cell.angle_alpha   90.00
_cell.angle_beta   90.00
_cell.angle_gamma   90.00
#
_symmetry.space_group_name_H-M   'P 1'
#
loop_
_entity.id
_entity.type
_entity.pdbx_description
1 polymer ?
#
loop_
_entity_poly.entity_id
_entity_poly.type
_entity_poly.pdbx_seq_one_letter_code
_entity_poly.pdbx_strand_id
1 'polypeptide(L)' 'MMTAIAIRESAMTRGELTDQQWERLRSYRPPQKLYTGRPANDHRTIVNGILWILRTGSRA' A
#
# COMPACT_ATOMS: atom_id res chain seq x y z
N MET A 1 2.05 -26.28 17.51
CA MET A 1 1.20 -25.24 18.13
C MET A 1 1.10 -24.07 17.16
N MET A 2 -0.03 -24.00 16.45
CA MET A 2 -0.33 -23.08 15.33
C MET A 2 -0.92 -21.76 15.87
N THR A 3 -0.09 -20.76 16.15
CA THR A 3 -0.59 -19.44 16.57
C THR A 3 -0.60 -18.48 15.37
N ALA A 4 -1.80 -18.31 14.80
CA ALA A 4 -2.26 -17.08 14.12
C ALA A 4 -1.51 -16.58 12.86
N ILE A 5 -1.11 -17.47 11.94
CA ILE A 5 -0.68 -17.05 10.59
C ILE A 5 -1.88 -16.66 9.69
N ALA A 6 -3.11 -16.99 10.09
CA ALA A 6 -4.31 -16.87 9.23
C ALA A 6 -5.10 -15.55 9.31
N ILE A 7 -4.65 -14.53 10.07
CA ILE A 7 -5.34 -13.20 10.11
C ILE A 7 -4.64 -12.17 9.21
N ARG A 8 -3.44 -12.49 8.71
CA ARG A 8 -2.68 -11.63 7.79
C ARG A 8 -2.73 -12.12 6.35
N GLU A 9 -3.69 -12.97 6.01
CA GLU A 9 -4.34 -12.88 4.71
C GLU A 9 -5.37 -11.77 4.83
N SER A 10 -4.90 -10.53 4.95
CA SER A 10 -5.77 -9.36 4.83
C SER A 10 -6.55 -9.58 3.54
N ALA A 11 -7.86 -9.78 3.68
CA ALA A 11 -8.78 -10.00 2.58
C ALA A 11 -8.29 -9.19 1.40
N MET A 12 -7.98 -9.85 0.27
CA MET A 12 -7.63 -9.15 -0.96
C MET A 12 -8.80 -8.25 -1.31
N THR A 13 -8.82 -7.05 -0.76
CA THR A 13 -9.77 -6.01 -1.09
C THR A 13 -9.56 -5.82 -2.58
N ARG A 14 -10.53 -6.22 -3.39
CA ARG A 14 -10.40 -6.28 -4.85
C ARG A 14 -9.74 -4.98 -5.32
N GLY A 15 -8.49 -5.02 -5.77
CA GLY A 15 -7.74 -3.84 -6.23
C GLY A 15 -6.61 -3.30 -5.35
N GLU A 16 -6.33 -3.85 -4.16
CA GLU A 16 -5.10 -3.53 -3.42
C GLU A 16 -3.89 -4.36 -3.91
N LEU A 17 -2.70 -3.80 -3.76
CA LEU A 17 -1.46 -4.50 -4.14
C LEU A 17 -1.12 -5.62 -3.16
N THR A 18 -0.81 -6.80 -3.71
CA THR A 18 -0.24 -7.91 -2.93
C THR A 18 1.18 -7.57 -2.47
N ASP A 19 1.68 -8.26 -1.45
CA ASP A 19 3.05 -8.07 -0.97
C ASP A 19 4.09 -8.30 -2.07
N GLN A 20 3.86 -9.29 -2.94
CA GLN A 20 4.74 -9.58 -4.06
C GLN A 20 4.73 -8.46 -5.12
N GLN A 21 3.57 -7.90 -5.43
CA GLN A 21 3.45 -6.76 -6.35
C GLN A 21 4.09 -5.51 -5.73
N TRP A 22 3.88 -5.29 -4.43
CA TRP A 22 4.48 -4.21 -3.69
C TRP A 22 6.02 -4.30 -3.68
N GLU A 23 6.58 -5.50 -3.55
CA GLU A 23 8.03 -5.71 -3.57
C GLU A 23 8.66 -5.30 -4.90
N ARG A 24 8.00 -5.58 -6.04
CA ARG A 24 8.47 -5.17 -7.37
C ARG A 24 8.51 -3.65 -7.52
N LEU A 25 7.58 -2.94 -6.89
CA LEU A 25 7.53 -1.48 -6.86
C LEU A 25 8.55 -0.88 -5.90
N ARG A 26 9.05 -1.63 -4.92
CA ARG A 26 9.91 -1.06 -3.87
C ARG A 26 11.14 -0.36 -4.42
N SER A 27 11.73 -0.90 -5.49
CA SER A 27 12.96 -0.41 -6.14
C SER A 27 12.80 0.97 -6.78
N TYR A 28 11.57 1.37 -7.12
CA TYR A 28 11.28 2.63 -7.81
C TYR A 28 10.79 3.74 -6.88
N ARG A 29 10.73 3.49 -5.57
CA ARG A 29 10.18 4.46 -4.63
C ARG A 29 11.21 5.57 -4.37
N PRO A 30 10.79 6.84 -4.38
CA PRO A 30 11.63 7.91 -3.87
C PRO A 30 11.91 7.70 -2.37
N PRO A 31 13.01 8.25 -1.82
CA PRO A 31 13.28 8.17 -0.39
C PRO A 31 12.16 8.83 0.41
N GLN A 32 11.64 8.11 1.41
CA GLN A 32 10.50 8.54 2.23
C GLN A 32 10.87 9.63 3.26
N LYS A 33 12.17 9.96 3.41
CA LYS A 33 12.64 10.98 4.34
C LYS A 33 12.36 12.38 3.78
N LEU A 34 11.42 13.06 4.41
CA LEU A 34 11.33 14.51 4.37
C LEU A 34 12.32 15.07 5.41
N TYR A 35 13.22 15.96 4.97
CA TYR A 35 14.19 16.61 5.87
C TYR A 35 13.52 17.62 6.83
N THR A 36 12.27 18.02 6.55
CA THR A 36 11.49 18.98 7.35
C THR A 36 9.99 18.74 7.17
N GLY A 37 9.16 19.06 8.16
CA GLY A 37 7.68 19.03 8.07
C GLY A 37 7.01 17.78 8.67
N ARG A 38 5.70 17.61 8.40
CA ARG A 38 4.92 16.44 8.87
C ARG A 38 5.40 15.19 8.12
N PRO A 39 5.60 14.04 8.81
CA PRO A 39 5.98 12.79 8.15
C PRO A 39 5.02 12.44 7.01
N ALA A 40 5.58 11.97 5.89
CA ALA A 40 4.79 11.45 4.79
C ALA A 40 4.06 10.17 5.21
N ASN A 41 2.85 9.97 4.68
CA ASN A 41 2.15 8.69 4.79
C ASN A 41 2.96 7.57 4.13
N ASP A 42 2.67 6.32 4.52
CA ASP A 42 3.29 5.17 3.86
C ASP A 42 2.97 5.15 2.36
N HIS A 43 4.00 4.89 1.55
CA HIS A 43 3.84 4.86 0.09
C HIS A 43 2.80 3.84 -0.35
N ARG A 44 2.62 2.72 0.36
CA ARG A 44 1.63 1.70 0.01
C ARG A 44 0.22 2.22 0.17
N THR A 45 -0.02 2.95 1.26
CA THR A 45 -1.31 3.60 1.53
C THR A 45 -1.69 4.57 0.41
N ILE A 46 -0.72 5.39 -0.03
CA ILE A 46 -0.94 6.37 -1.11
C ILE A 46 -1.26 5.65 -2.42
N VAL A 47 -0.45 4.65 -2.80
CA VAL A 47 -0.63 3.91 -4.05
C VAL A 47 -1.95 3.14 -4.06
N ASN A 48 -2.31 2.46 -2.97
CA ASN A 48 -3.61 1.78 -2.88
C ASN A 48 -4.77 2.78 -3.00
N GLY A 49 -4.66 3.99 -2.43
CA GLY A 49 -5.65 5.05 -2.59
C GLY A 49 -5.82 5.52 -4.04
N ILE A 50 -4.70 5.72 -4.76
CA ILE A 50 -4.71 6.06 -6.20
C ILE A 50 -5.37 4.94 -7.00
N LEU A 51 -4.99 3.68 -6.77
CA LEU A 51 -5.58 2.53 -7.46
C LEU A 51 -7.08 2.41 -7.20
N TRP A 52 -7.53 2.73 -5.98
CA TRP A 52 -8.94 2.74 -5.63
C TRP A 52 -9.71 3.81 -6.41
N ILE A 53 -9.20 5.05 -6.50
CA ILE A 53 -9.77 6.13 -7.31
C ILE A 53 -9.89 5.71 -8.78
N LEU A 54 -8.78 5.21 -9.36
CA LEU A 54 -8.73 4.79 -10.76
C LEU A 54 -9.71 3.64 -11.06
N ARG A 55 -9.91 2.72 -10.11
CA ARG A 55 -10.80 1.56 -10.28
C ARG A 55 -12.27 1.90 -10.11
N THR A 56 -12.60 2.81 -9.19
CA THR A 56 -13.98 3.10 -8.80
C THR A 56 -14.54 4.35 -9.46
N GLY A 57 -13.68 5.18 -10.06
CA GLY A 57 -14.07 6.50 -10.58
C GLY A 57 -14.43 7.50 -9.48
N SER A 58 -14.12 7.18 -8.21
CA SER A 58 -14.35 8.09 -7.10
C SER A 58 -13.45 9.31 -7.21
N ARG A 59 -13.93 10.46 -6.72
CA ARG A 59 -13.16 11.71 -6.70
C ARG A 59 -12.82 12.01 -5.25
N ALA A 60 -11.54 12.20 -4.96
CA ALA A 60 -11.02 12.63 -3.66
C ALA A 60 -11.27 14.12 -3.42
#